data_AF-A0A3C1L4I0-F1
#
_entry.id   AF-A0A3C1L4I0-F1
#
_cell.length_a   1.000
_cell.length_b   1.000
_cell.length_c   1.000
_cell.angle_alpha   90.00
_cell.angle_beta   90.00
_cell.angle_gamma   90.00
#
_symmetry.space_group_name_H-M   'P 1'
#
loop_
_entity.id
_entity.type
_entity.pdbx_description
1 polymer ?
#
loop_
_entity_poly.entity_id
_entity_poly.type
_entity_poly.pdbx_seq_one_letter_code
_entity_poly.pdbx_strand_id
1 'polypeptide(L)'
;MIKSFAATGKGPKSTPKLGADPLGAWIKLRDQTLQVLDHAHVLESIAHDPFGPGFGPMTVDTLVGFMAADLVPHTWDMARTAKVDERLDSALVKHTLATWKALPDDVLRMPGMMAAAVKPVPGADAQTKMLNFLGRTV
;
A
#
# COMPACT_ATOMS: atom_id res chain seq x y z
N MET A 1 3.12 -0.86 10.34
CA MET A 1 3.87 -2.02 9.81
C MET A 1 5.33 -1.64 9.54
N ILE A 2 5.60 -0.75 8.58
CA ILE A 2 6.96 -0.32 8.19
C ILE A 2 7.82 0.06 9.39
N LYS A 3 7.38 1.00 10.24
CA LYS A 3 8.10 1.41 11.45
C LYS A 3 8.59 0.23 12.31
N SER A 4 7.75 -0.77 12.53
CA SER A 4 8.10 -1.92 13.38
C SER A 4 9.18 -2.78 12.73
N PHE A 5 9.03 -3.09 11.44
CA PHE A 5 10.02 -3.85 10.69
C PHE A 5 11.35 -3.09 10.57
N ALA A 6 11.29 -1.81 10.23
CA ALA A 6 12.47 -0.96 10.12
C ALA A 6 13.22 -0.79 11.46
N ALA A 7 12.50 -0.78 12.59
CA ALA A 7 13.13 -0.62 13.91
C ALA A 7 13.59 -1.94 14.55
N THR A 8 12.97 -3.09 14.21
CA THR A 8 13.14 -4.34 14.98
C THR A 8 13.29 -5.61 14.13
N GLY A 9 13.17 -5.51 12.80
CA GLY A 9 13.05 -6.66 11.89
C GLY A 9 11.73 -7.43 12.02
N LYS A 10 10.85 -7.06 12.96
CA LYS A 10 9.60 -7.78 13.26
C LYS A 10 8.37 -6.90 13.07
N GLY A 11 7.25 -7.54 12.78
CA GLY A 11 5.96 -6.88 12.59
C GLY A 11 5.41 -6.23 13.86
N PRO A 12 4.40 -5.36 13.73
CA PRO A 12 3.73 -4.76 14.89
C PRO A 12 3.03 -5.83 15.74
N LYS A 13 3.09 -5.70 17.06
CA LYS A 13 2.45 -6.63 18.01
C LYS A 13 0.92 -6.49 18.09
N SER A 14 0.38 -5.40 17.56
CA SER A 14 -1.04 -5.10 17.58
C SER A 14 -1.40 -4.08 16.51
N THR A 15 -2.67 -4.06 16.11
CA THR A 15 -3.23 -2.98 15.30
C THR A 15 -3.19 -1.65 16.08
N PRO A 16 -2.77 -0.53 15.46
CA PRO A 16 -2.83 0.78 16.10
C PRO A 16 -4.27 1.15 16.51
N LYS A 17 -4.45 1.64 17.73
CA LYS A 17 -5.72 2.25 18.16
C LYS A 17 -5.68 3.74 17.82
N LEU A 18 -6.58 4.18 16.94
CA LEU A 18 -6.60 5.56 16.44
C LEU A 18 -7.18 6.57 17.45
N GLY A 19 -8.03 6.12 18.37
CA GLY A 19 -8.62 6.97 19.41
C GLY A 19 -9.56 8.04 18.85
N ALA A 20 -9.74 9.13 19.61
CA ALA A 20 -10.65 10.23 19.24
C ALA A 20 -10.06 11.20 18.18
N ASP A 21 -8.76 11.15 17.93
CA ASP A 21 -8.06 11.96 16.92
C ASP A 21 -7.30 11.05 15.94
N PRO A 22 -8.00 10.47 14.94
CA PRO A 22 -7.37 9.57 13.97
C PRO A 22 -6.34 10.29 13.08
N LEU A 23 -6.53 11.58 12.80
CA LEU A 23 -5.60 12.36 11.97
C LEU A 23 -4.29 12.60 12.72
N GLY A 24 -4.35 13.04 13.98
CA GLY A 24 -3.16 13.20 14.82
C GLY A 24 -2.43 11.89 15.04
N ALA A 25 -3.16 10.78 15.22
CA ALA A 25 -2.57 9.45 15.31
C ALA A 25 -1.83 9.03 14.03
N TRP A 26 -2.41 9.32 12.86
CA TRP A 26 -1.78 9.06 11.56
C TRP A 26 -0.51 9.90 11.35
N ILE A 27 -0.59 11.22 11.58
CA ILE A 27 0.55 12.14 11.44
C ILE A 27 1.71 11.68 12.33
N LYS A 28 1.42 11.38 13.60
CA LYS A 28 2.43 10.87 14.54
C LYS A 28 3.08 9.57 14.06
N LEU A 29 2.29 8.62 13.53
CA LEU A 29 2.82 7.36 13.02
C LEU A 29 3.68 7.58 11.77
N ARG A 30 3.27 8.47 10.87
CA ARG A 30 4.04 8.85 9.68
C ARG A 30 5.40 9.41 10.09
N ASP A 31 5.43 10.40 10.97
CA ASP A 31 6.68 11.08 11.37
C ASP A 31 7.65 10.11 12.05
N GLN A 32 7.12 9.23 12.92
CA GLN A 32 7.92 8.16 13.53
C GLN A 32 8.42 7.12 12.53
N THR A 33 7.67 6.88 11.45
CA THR A 33 8.09 5.96 10.39
C THR A 33 9.22 6.57 9.58
N LEU A 34 9.07 7.84 9.16
CA LEU A 34 10.10 8.58 8.43
C LEU A 34 11.39 8.68 9.25
N GLN A 35 11.31 9.03 10.53
CA GLN A 35 12.47 9.10 11.42
C GLN A 35 13.27 7.78 11.47
N VAL A 36 12.59 6.63 11.46
CA VAL A 36 13.28 5.33 11.48
C VAL A 36 13.91 5.02 10.13
N LEU A 37 13.24 5.39 9.03
CA LEU A 37 13.75 5.17 7.66
C LEU A 37 14.97 6.05 7.34
N ASP A 38 15.16 7.17 8.03
CA ASP A 38 16.31 8.07 7.85
C ASP A 38 17.64 7.49 8.40
N HIS A 39 17.61 6.38 9.16
CA HIS A 39 18.83 5.75 9.65
C HIS A 39 19.54 4.96 8.54
N ALA A 40 20.89 5.02 8.55
CA ALA A 40 21.72 4.32 7.59
C ALA A 40 21.42 2.81 7.55
N HIS A 41 21.40 2.26 6.34
CA HIS A 41 21.20 0.83 6.04
C HIS A 41 19.85 0.23 6.43
N VAL A 42 18.87 1.04 6.86
CA VAL A 42 17.54 0.53 7.26
C VAL A 42 16.77 -0.02 6.07
N LEU A 43 16.90 0.57 4.88
CA LEU A 43 16.18 0.12 3.68
C LEU A 43 16.63 -1.27 3.23
N GLU A 44 17.90 -1.61 3.47
CA GLU A 44 18.53 -2.90 3.18
C GLU A 44 18.22 -3.96 4.25
N SER A 45 17.72 -3.55 5.42
CA SER A 45 17.32 -4.47 6.47
C SER A 45 16.12 -5.33 6.05
N ILE A 46 15.98 -6.50 6.66
CA ILE A 46 14.97 -7.49 6.29
C ILE A 46 13.73 -7.36 7.17
N ALA A 47 12.58 -7.22 6.52
CA ALA A 47 11.27 -7.46 7.09
C ALA A 47 10.94 -8.96 6.98
N HIS A 48 10.90 -9.66 8.11
CA HIS A 48 10.57 -11.08 8.12
C HIS A 48 9.06 -11.30 7.96
N ASP A 49 8.64 -11.82 6.81
CA ASP A 49 7.28 -12.25 6.48
C ASP A 49 6.19 -11.20 6.77
N PRO A 50 6.29 -9.96 6.21
CA PRO A 50 5.41 -8.85 6.58
C PRO A 50 3.92 -9.08 6.28
N PHE A 51 3.63 -9.95 5.33
CA PHE A 51 2.28 -10.34 4.93
C PHE A 51 2.00 -11.82 5.21
N GLY A 52 2.81 -12.44 6.09
CA GLY A 52 2.74 -13.85 6.45
C GLY A 52 3.69 -14.74 5.62
N PRO A 53 3.81 -16.02 6.00
CA PRO A 53 4.85 -16.92 5.48
C PRO A 53 4.83 -17.13 3.95
N GLY A 54 3.67 -16.99 3.32
CA GLY A 54 3.53 -17.16 1.86
C GLY A 54 4.18 -16.05 1.03
N PHE A 55 4.44 -14.88 1.63
CA PHE A 55 5.13 -13.78 0.95
C PHE A 55 6.65 -13.81 1.15
N GLY A 56 7.12 -14.51 2.19
CA GLY A 56 8.53 -14.59 2.54
C GLY A 56 9.12 -13.28 3.08
N PRO A 57 10.42 -13.30 3.44
CA PRO A 57 11.14 -12.11 3.85
C PRO A 57 11.39 -11.17 2.65
N MET A 58 11.41 -9.87 2.91
CA MET A 58 11.76 -8.85 1.91
C MET A 58 12.55 -7.71 2.55
N THR A 59 13.24 -6.90 1.75
CA THR A 59 13.89 -5.69 2.26
C THR A 59 12.84 -4.67 2.73
N VAL A 60 13.21 -3.80 3.67
CA VAL A 60 12.36 -2.68 4.07
C VAL A 60 12.07 -1.76 2.89
N ASP A 61 13.01 -1.59 1.96
CA ASP A 61 12.80 -0.88 0.69
C ASP A 61 11.62 -1.47 -0.11
N THR A 62 11.64 -2.79 -0.32
CA THR A 62 10.57 -3.51 -1.03
C THR A 62 9.24 -3.33 -0.29
N LEU A 63 9.25 -3.44 1.04
CA LEU A 63 8.06 -3.24 1.86
C LEU A 63 7.49 -1.83 1.72
N VAL A 64 8.34 -0.79 1.73
CA VAL A 64 7.91 0.61 1.51
C VAL A 64 7.27 0.76 0.14
N GLY A 65 7.89 0.22 -0.92
CA GLY A 65 7.34 0.25 -2.27
C GLY A 65 5.99 -0.47 -2.39
N PHE A 66 5.83 -1.60 -1.69
CA PHE A 66 4.56 -2.35 -1.66
C PHE A 66 3.46 -1.59 -0.91
N MET A 67 3.76 -1.05 0.27
CA MET A 67 2.81 -0.25 1.03
C MET A 67 2.43 1.06 0.31
N ALA A 68 3.33 1.64 -0.47
CA ALA A 68 3.00 2.77 -1.33
C ALA A 68 1.96 2.37 -2.40
N ALA A 69 2.14 1.22 -3.07
CA ALA A 69 1.16 0.71 -4.04
C ALA A 69 -0.21 0.38 -3.42
N ASP A 70 -0.25 0.03 -2.14
CA ASP A 70 -1.49 -0.19 -1.37
C ASP A 70 -2.20 1.12 -1.00
N LEU A 71 -1.45 2.14 -0.60
CA LEU A 71 -2.03 3.43 -0.21
C LEU A 71 -2.58 4.25 -1.38
N VAL A 72 -2.06 4.08 -2.59
CA VAL A 72 -2.51 4.83 -3.79
C VAL A 72 -4.01 4.66 -4.08
N PRO A 73 -4.54 3.43 -4.25
CA PRO A 73 -5.96 3.25 -4.51
C PRO A 73 -6.83 3.67 -3.30
N HIS A 74 -6.32 3.56 -2.07
CA HIS A 74 -7.03 4.05 -0.88
C HIS A 74 -7.08 5.57 -0.77
N THR A 75 -6.05 6.26 -1.24
CA THR A 75 -6.05 7.72 -1.37
C THR A 75 -7.15 8.14 -2.34
N TRP A 76 -7.30 7.42 -3.46
CA TRP A 76 -8.39 7.63 -4.41
C TRP A 76 -9.77 7.35 -3.77
N ASP A 77 -9.92 6.24 -3.02
CA ASP A 77 -11.17 5.90 -2.33
C ASP A 77 -11.61 7.02 -1.36
N MET A 78 -10.65 7.60 -0.63
CA MET A 78 -10.88 8.72 0.29
C MET A 78 -11.25 10.01 -0.46
N ALA A 79 -10.52 10.36 -1.53
CA ALA A 79 -10.80 11.53 -2.34
C ALA A 79 -12.22 11.49 -2.93
N ARG A 80 -12.62 10.32 -3.46
CA ARG A 80 -13.97 10.08 -3.98
C ARG A 80 -15.04 10.23 -2.91
N THR A 81 -14.80 9.65 -1.73
CA THR A 81 -15.73 9.77 -0.59
C THR A 81 -15.89 11.22 -0.15
N ALA A 82 -14.79 11.97 -0.12
CA ALA A 82 -14.77 13.39 0.25
C ALA A 82 -15.25 14.33 -0.88
N LYS A 83 -15.48 13.80 -2.10
CA LYS A 83 -15.85 14.57 -3.30
C LYS A 83 -14.86 15.68 -3.65
N VAL A 84 -13.57 15.39 -3.52
CA VAL A 84 -12.47 16.28 -3.91
C VAL A 84 -11.77 15.75 -5.16
N ASP A 85 -10.68 16.39 -5.62
CA ASP A 85 -9.93 15.92 -6.78
C ASP A 85 -9.41 14.49 -6.57
N GLU A 86 -9.80 13.59 -7.48
CA GLU A 86 -9.46 12.17 -7.47
C GLU A 86 -8.25 11.85 -8.36
N ARG A 87 -7.59 12.85 -8.97
CA ARG A 87 -6.42 12.61 -9.83
C ARG A 87 -5.22 12.14 -9.01
N LEU A 88 -4.71 10.96 -9.36
CA LEU A 88 -3.48 10.41 -8.83
C LEU A 88 -2.28 10.81 -9.67
N ASP A 89 -1.10 10.84 -9.04
CA ASP A 89 0.16 11.00 -9.76
C ASP A 89 0.39 9.83 -10.74
N SER A 90 0.78 10.15 -11.98
CA SER A 90 0.90 9.14 -13.04
C SER A 90 2.02 8.12 -12.80
N ALA A 91 3.11 8.50 -12.12
CA ALA A 91 4.17 7.58 -11.74
C ALA A 91 3.68 6.62 -10.64
N LEU A 92 2.89 7.11 -9.67
CA LEU A 92 2.26 6.27 -8.66
C LEU A 92 1.24 5.31 -9.25
N VAL A 93 0.44 5.73 -10.22
CA VAL A 93 -0.50 4.85 -10.96
C VAL A 93 0.26 3.73 -11.67
N LYS A 94 1.35 4.06 -12.36
CA LYS A 94 2.19 3.09 -13.07
C LYS A 94 2.84 2.10 -12.10
N HIS A 95 3.45 2.60 -11.03
CA HIS A 95 4.07 1.79 -9.97
C HIS A 95 3.06 0.83 -9.35
N THR A 96 1.91 1.35 -8.92
CA THR A 96 0.83 0.57 -8.31
C THR A 96 0.38 -0.57 -9.20
N LEU A 97 0.08 -0.30 -10.48
CA LEU A 97 -0.36 -1.33 -11.41
C LEU A 97 0.72 -2.40 -11.63
N ALA A 98 1.99 -2.00 -11.72
CA ALA A 98 3.10 -2.94 -11.87
C ALA A 98 3.28 -3.82 -10.62
N THR A 99 3.25 -3.24 -9.43
CA THR A 99 3.36 -3.94 -8.15
C THR A 99 2.28 -5.00 -7.99
N TRP A 100 1.01 -4.65 -8.21
CA TRP A 100 -0.10 -5.59 -8.04
C TRP A 100 -0.14 -6.68 -9.13
N LYS A 101 0.32 -6.39 -10.35
CA LYS A 101 0.46 -7.40 -11.41
C LYS A 101 1.61 -8.37 -11.21
N ALA A 102 2.59 -8.03 -10.37
CA ALA A 102 3.71 -8.92 -10.07
C ALA A 102 3.33 -10.05 -9.11
N LEU A 103 2.20 -9.93 -8.40
CA LEU A 103 1.69 -10.98 -7.56
C LEU A 103 1.00 -12.09 -8.39
N PRO A 104 1.16 -13.36 -7.99
CA PRO A 104 0.33 -14.45 -8.50
C PRO A 104 -1.17 -14.14 -8.32
N ASP A 105 -2.02 -14.53 -9.29
CA ASP A 105 -3.45 -14.19 -9.25
C ASP A 105 -4.16 -14.84 -8.05
N ASP A 106 -3.78 -16.05 -7.65
CA ASP A 106 -4.30 -16.72 -6.46
C ASP A 106 -4.00 -15.95 -5.16
N VAL A 107 -2.84 -15.30 -5.07
CA VAL A 107 -2.48 -14.40 -3.97
C VAL A 107 -3.22 -13.07 -4.07
N LEU A 108 -3.30 -12.47 -5.27
CA LEU A 108 -3.97 -11.20 -5.51
C LEU A 108 -5.47 -11.27 -5.19
N ARG A 109 -6.10 -12.44 -5.43
CA ARG A 109 -7.55 -12.67 -5.32
C ARG A 109 -7.98 -13.44 -4.06
N MET A 110 -7.08 -13.66 -3.10
CA MET A 110 -7.46 -14.30 -1.83
C MET A 110 -8.45 -13.41 -1.03
N PRO A 111 -9.25 -14.01 -0.13
CA PRO A 111 -10.18 -13.25 0.72
C PRO A 111 -9.47 -12.13 1.49
N GLY A 112 -9.98 -10.90 1.37
CA GLY A 112 -9.43 -9.71 2.03
C GLY A 112 -8.38 -8.94 1.22
N MET A 113 -8.01 -9.40 0.01
CA MET A 113 -7.12 -8.69 -0.91
C MET A 113 -7.92 -7.95 -2.00
N MET A 114 -7.59 -8.11 -3.29
CA MET A 114 -8.17 -7.33 -4.38
C MET A 114 -9.36 -8.05 -5.03
N ALA A 115 -10.52 -7.40 -5.06
CA ALA A 115 -11.71 -7.90 -5.75
C ALA A 115 -11.46 -8.10 -7.26
N ALA A 116 -12.20 -9.03 -7.88
CA ALA A 116 -12.04 -9.41 -9.29
C ALA A 116 -11.94 -8.19 -10.23
N ALA A 117 -11.06 -8.28 -11.23
CA ALA A 117 -10.86 -7.20 -12.19
C ALA A 117 -12.15 -6.88 -12.96
N VAL A 118 -12.43 -5.59 -13.10
CA VAL A 118 -13.50 -5.05 -13.95
C VAL A 118 -12.92 -4.77 -15.33
N LYS A 119 -13.69 -5.02 -16.40
CA LYS A 119 -13.26 -4.68 -17.76
C LYS A 119 -13.34 -3.16 -17.96
N PRO A 120 -12.23 -2.48 -18.27
CA PRO A 120 -12.26 -1.05 -18.53
C PRO A 120 -13.01 -0.73 -19.83
N VAL A 121 -13.62 0.46 -19.88
CA VAL A 121 -14.22 0.98 -21.12
C VAL A 121 -13.14 1.21 -22.19
N PRO A 122 -13.50 1.12 -23.49
CA PRO A 122 -12.57 1.46 -24.57
C PRO A 122 -12.01 2.87 -24.39
N GLY A 123 -10.69 3.02 -24.49
CA GLY A 123 -10.02 4.31 -24.33
C GLY A 123 -9.78 4.77 -22.88
N ALA A 124 -10.12 3.97 -21.87
CA ALA A 124 -9.87 4.29 -20.47
C ALA A 124 -8.41 4.70 -20.21
N ASP A 125 -8.23 5.72 -19.36
CA ASP A 125 -6.90 6.20 -18.97
C ASP A 125 -6.17 5.20 -18.04
N ALA A 126 -4.91 5.50 -17.71
CA ALA A 126 -4.08 4.63 -16.90
C ALA A 126 -4.62 4.43 -15.48
N GLN A 127 -5.20 5.49 -14.89
CA GLN A 127 -5.77 5.43 -13.54
C GLN A 127 -7.00 4.54 -13.51
N THR A 128 -7.94 4.75 -14.44
CA THR A 128 -9.16 3.95 -14.62
C THR A 128 -8.82 2.49 -14.83
N LYS A 129 -7.86 2.19 -15.72
CA LYS A 129 -7.37 0.81 -15.94
C LYS A 129 -6.79 0.19 -14.67
N MET A 130 -6.03 0.95 -13.88
CA MET A 130 -5.47 0.48 -12.62
C MET A 130 -6.57 0.21 -11.59
N LEU A 131 -7.52 1.13 -11.41
CA LEU A 131 -8.63 0.98 -10.49
C LEU A 131 -9.54 -0.19 -10.87
N ASN A 132 -9.88 -0.35 -12.15
CA ASN A 132 -10.66 -1.48 -12.63
C ASN A 132 -9.93 -2.81 -12.44
N PHE A 133 -8.61 -2.88 -12.66
CA PHE A 133 -7.81 -4.08 -12.38
C PHE A 133 -7.87 -4.49 -10.89
N LEU A 134 -7.91 -3.49 -10.00
CA LEU A 134 -8.08 -3.66 -8.56
C LEU A 134 -9.55 -3.77 -8.11
N GLY A 135 -10.49 -3.96 -9.06
CA GLY A 135 -11.89 -4.30 -8.79
C GLY A 135 -12.84 -3.11 -8.56
N ARG A 136 -12.40 -1.87 -8.79
CA ARG A 136 -13.26 -0.68 -8.67
C ARG A 136 -14.05 -0.45 -9.95
N THR A 137 -15.34 -0.15 -9.82
CA THR A 137 -16.21 0.21 -10.95
C THR A 137 -16.20 1.71 -11.17
N VAL A 138 -15.38 2.14 -12.12
CA VAL A 138 -15.16 3.54 -12.54
C VAL A 138 -14.98 3.64 -14.04
#